data_AF-A0A0F2RVG6-F1
#
_entry.id   AF-A0A0F2RVG6-F1
#
_cell.length_a   1.000
_cell.length_b   1.000
_cell.length_c   1.000
_cell.angle_alpha   90.00
_cell.angle_beta   90.00
_cell.angle_gamma   90.00
#
_symmetry.space_group_name_H-M   'P 1'
#
loop_
_entity.id
_entity.type
_entity.pdbx_description
1 polymer ?
#
loop_
_entity_poly.entity_id
_entity_poly.type
_entity_poly.pdbx_seq_one_letter_code
_entity_poly.pdbx_strand_id
1 'polypeptide(L)'
;DWVRAAARRTRAGGTVTLIQRAERLPDFLATMAAHLGSLEILPLIPRRGRAARLILVRGRKGGRAALRLHDGWLLHAGHDHGQDGEDYTAPTSDVLRNAAALPFPA
;
A
#
# COMPACT_ATOMS: atom_id res chain seq x y z
N ASP A 1 -2.89 -19.22 -6.59
CA ASP A 1 -2.06 -18.18 -5.96
C ASP A 1 -2.04 -16.92 -6.82
N TRP A 2 -2.56 -15.81 -6.29
CA TRP A 2 -2.72 -14.52 -6.98
C TRP A 2 -1.39 -13.80 -7.24
N VAL A 3 -0.44 -13.89 -6.31
CA VAL A 3 0.83 -13.17 -6.43
C VAL A 3 1.66 -13.75 -7.57
N ARG A 4 1.73 -15.09 -7.64
CA ARG A 4 2.34 -15.80 -8.77
C ARG A 4 1.70 -15.41 -10.10
N ALA A 5 0.37 -15.34 -10.15
CA ALA A 5 -0.35 -15.01 -11.37
C ALA A 5 -0.07 -13.58 -11.85
N ALA A 6 0.03 -12.61 -10.92
CA ALA A 6 0.41 -11.23 -11.20
C ALA A 6 1.86 -11.15 -11.68
N ALA A 7 2.81 -11.72 -10.94
CA ALA A 7 4.23 -11.70 -11.29
C ALA A 7 4.53 -12.35 -12.65
N ARG A 8 3.81 -13.42 -13.02
CA ARG A 8 3.93 -14.03 -14.36
C ARG A 8 3.48 -13.09 -15.48
N ARG A 9 2.40 -12.33 -15.27
CA ARG A 9 1.82 -11.41 -16.26
C ARG A 9 2.54 -10.06 -16.34
N THR A 10 3.30 -9.68 -15.32
CA THR A 10 4.11 -8.47 -15.34
C THR A 10 5.35 -8.64 -16.22
N ARG A 11 5.66 -7.64 -17.06
CA ARG A 11 6.91 -7.60 -17.84
C ARG A 11 8.15 -7.52 -16.94
N ALA A 12 9.32 -7.90 -17.46
CA ALA A 12 10.59 -7.75 -16.73
C ALA A 12 10.79 -6.29 -16.28
N GLY A 13 11.21 -6.08 -15.04
CA GLY A 13 11.39 -4.74 -14.45
C GLY A 13 10.09 -3.98 -14.16
N GLY A 14 8.92 -4.53 -14.49
CA GLY A 14 7.62 -3.96 -14.12
C GLY A 14 7.27 -4.19 -12.65
N THR A 15 6.21 -3.52 -12.19
CA THR A 15 5.75 -3.57 -10.80
C THR A 15 4.41 -4.28 -10.66
N VAL A 16 4.20 -4.89 -9.50
CA VAL A 16 2.92 -5.41 -9.01
C VAL A 16 2.62 -4.68 -7.72
N THR A 17 1.43 -4.08 -7.60
CA THR A 17 0.95 -3.45 -6.37
C THR A 17 -0.33 -4.13 -5.95
N LEU A 18 -0.42 -4.49 -4.68
CA LEU A 18 -1.56 -5.18 -4.08
C LEU A 18 -1.91 -4.52 -2.75
N ILE A 19 -3.19 -4.50 -2.40
CA ILE A 19 -3.67 -4.07 -1.09
C ILE A 19 -4.01 -5.29 -0.23
N GLN A 20 -3.68 -5.26 1.06
CA GLN A 20 -3.99 -6.35 1.99
C GLN A 20 -4.25 -5.81 3.40
N ARG A 21 -4.94 -6.60 4.24
CA ARG A 21 -5.04 -6.33 5.68
C ARG A 21 -3.68 -6.45 6.36
N ALA A 22 -3.38 -5.49 7.23
CA ALA A 22 -2.07 -5.41 7.91
C ALA A 22 -1.77 -6.64 8.78
N GLU A 23 -2.79 -7.26 9.39
CA GLU A 23 -2.63 -8.50 10.20
C GLU A 23 -2.04 -9.67 9.41
N ARG A 24 -2.18 -9.67 8.06
CA ARG A 24 -1.67 -10.73 7.18
C ARG A 24 -0.30 -10.41 6.61
N LEU A 25 0.34 -9.32 7.05
CA LEU A 25 1.60 -8.83 6.49
C LEU A 25 2.71 -9.91 6.46
N PRO A 26 2.96 -10.70 7.52
CA PRO A 26 4.06 -11.68 7.49
C PRO A 26 3.92 -12.70 6.36
N ASP A 27 2.79 -13.40 6.29
CA ASP A 27 2.52 -14.40 5.25
C ASP A 27 2.46 -13.77 3.85
N PHE A 28 1.91 -12.56 3.77
CA PHE A 28 1.76 -11.85 2.52
C PHE A 28 3.12 -11.41 1.96
N LEU A 29 4.02 -10.92 2.80
CA LEU A 29 5.39 -10.58 2.40
C LEU A 29 6.16 -11.80 1.95
N ALA A 30 6.05 -12.93 2.64
CA ALA A 30 6.69 -14.18 2.21
C ALA A 30 6.20 -14.60 0.81
N THR A 31 4.88 -14.51 0.58
CA THR A 31 4.28 -14.82 -0.74
C THR A 31 4.76 -13.86 -1.84
N MET A 32 4.87 -12.56 -1.53
CA MET A 32 5.42 -11.54 -2.44
C MET A 32 6.90 -11.81 -2.77
N ALA A 33 7.72 -12.07 -1.76
CA ALA A 33 9.16 -12.29 -1.88
C ALA A 33 9.52 -13.54 -2.70
N ALA A 34 8.64 -14.53 -2.75
CA ALA A 34 8.83 -15.73 -3.59
C ALA A 34 8.79 -15.43 -5.11
N HIS A 35 8.26 -14.28 -5.53
CA HIS A 35 8.00 -13.97 -6.93
C HIS A 35 8.46 -12.57 -7.38
N LEU A 36 8.64 -11.65 -6.44
CA LEU A 36 8.98 -10.25 -6.66
C LEU A 36 10.06 -9.84 -5.66
N GLY A 37 10.95 -8.93 -6.06
CA GLY A 37 11.93 -8.31 -5.17
C GLY A 37 11.76 -6.79 -5.11
N SER A 38 12.70 -6.09 -4.47
CA SER A 38 12.58 -4.65 -4.22
C SER A 38 11.20 -4.30 -3.63
N LEU A 39 10.80 -5.02 -2.58
CA LEU A 39 9.49 -4.86 -1.99
C LEU A 39 9.39 -3.53 -1.24
N GLU A 40 8.23 -2.91 -1.30
CA GLU A 40 7.92 -1.65 -0.65
C GLU A 40 6.56 -1.73 0.01
N ILE A 41 6.45 -1.25 1.25
CA ILE A 41 5.22 -1.27 2.04
C ILE A 41 4.81 0.17 2.31
N LEU A 42 3.58 0.52 1.94
CA LEU A 42 2.93 1.80 2.28
C LEU A 42 1.74 1.51 3.21
N PRO A 43 1.88 1.78 4.53
CA PRO A 43 0.76 1.65 5.46
C PRO A 43 -0.35 2.67 5.17
N LEU A 44 -1.61 2.25 5.24
CA LEU A 44 -2.75 3.17 5.21
C LEU A 44 -3.25 3.37 6.64
N ILE A 45 -2.98 4.55 7.18
CA ILE A 45 -3.26 4.93 8.56
C ILE A 45 -4.66 5.56 8.60
N PRO A 46 -5.62 4.98 9.32
CA PRO A 46 -6.98 5.54 9.34
C PRO A 46 -6.99 6.93 9.97
N ARG A 47 -6.40 7.09 11.16
CA ARG A 47 -6.23 8.37 11.86
C ARG A 47 -4.89 8.40 12.59
N ARG A 48 -4.39 9.59 12.90
CA ARG A 48 -3.08 9.76 13.55
C ARG A 48 -3.01 8.97 14.86
N GLY A 49 -1.90 8.26 15.09
CA GLY A 49 -1.69 7.44 16.27
C GLY A 49 -2.45 6.10 16.29
N ARG A 50 -3.22 5.78 15.24
CA ARG A 50 -3.89 4.48 15.11
C ARG A 50 -3.04 3.53 14.26
N ALA A 51 -3.14 2.23 14.55
CA ALA A 51 -2.49 1.20 13.75
C ALA A 51 -3.07 1.15 12.32
N ALA A 52 -2.22 0.83 11.35
CA ALA A 52 -2.64 0.57 9.98
C ALA A 52 -3.57 -0.65 9.94
N ARG A 53 -4.68 -0.54 9.22
CA ARG A 53 -5.59 -1.67 8.97
C ARG A 53 -5.36 -2.30 7.60
N LEU A 54 -5.01 -1.46 6.63
CA LEU A 54 -4.66 -1.85 5.27
C LEU A 54 -3.25 -1.40 4.96
N ILE A 55 -2.60 -2.14 4.08
CA ILE A 55 -1.27 -1.88 3.56
C ILE A 55 -1.31 -2.03 2.05
N LEU A 56 -0.59 -1.16 1.35
CA LEU A 56 -0.22 -1.41 -0.04
C LEU A 56 1.19 -2.01 -0.04
N VAL A 57 1.37 -3.10 -0.78
CA VAL A 57 2.69 -3.69 -1.02
C VAL A 57 2.96 -3.67 -2.50
N ARG A 58 4.07 -3.03 -2.88
CA ARG A 58 4.59 -2.98 -4.24
C ARG A 58 5.83 -3.87 -4.34
N GLY A 59 5.94 -4.63 -5.42
CA GLY A 59 7.14 -5.43 -5.73
C GLY A 59 7.52 -5.30 -7.20
N ARG A 60 8.82 -5.42 -7.49
CA ARG A 60 9.37 -5.32 -8.85
C ARG A 60 9.81 -6.69 -9.35
N LYS A 61 9.41 -7.06 -10.56
CA LYS A 61 9.85 -8.31 -11.20
C LYS A 61 11.33 -8.25 -11.53
N GLY A 62 12.11 -9.12 -10.90
CA GLY A 62 13.57 -9.12 -10.98
C GLY A 62 14.26 -8.05 -10.11
N GLY A 63 13.52 -7.37 -9.23
CA GLY A 63 14.09 -6.42 -8.26
C GLY A 63 15.01 -7.11 -7.26
N ARG A 64 16.01 -6.37 -6.75
CA ARG A 64 17.02 -6.89 -5.79
C ARG A 64 17.33 -5.92 -4.64
N ALA A 65 16.66 -4.77 -4.60
CA ALA A 65 16.84 -3.83 -3.50
C ALA A 65 16.25 -4.39 -2.20
N ALA A 66 16.75 -3.91 -1.06
CA ALA A 66 16.20 -4.23 0.25
C ALA A 66 14.73 -3.79 0.35
N LEU A 67 13.99 -4.44 1.25
CA LEU A 67 12.63 -4.05 1.63
C LEU A 67 12.64 -2.60 2.13
N ARG A 68 11.63 -1.81 1.72
CA ARG A 68 11.38 -0.48 2.26
C ARG A 68 10.03 -0.43 2.97
N LEU A 69 10.01 0.17 4.15
CA LEU A 69 8.81 0.54 4.86
C LEU A 69 8.69 2.06 4.78
N HIS A 70 7.64 2.52 4.11
CA HIS A 70 7.35 3.95 3.95
C HIS A 70 6.60 4.50 5.15
N ASP A 71 6.60 5.83 5.28
CA ASP A 71 5.69 6.51 6.20
C ASP A 71 4.23 6.22 5.84
N GLY A 72 3.35 6.30 6.84
CA GLY A 72 1.95 5.96 6.68
C GLY A 72 1.15 7.03 5.92
N TRP A 73 0.33 6.61 4.96
CA TRP A 73 -0.65 7.48 4.32
C TRP A 73 -1.86 7.71 5.24
N LEU A 74 -2.01 8.93 5.77
CA LEU A 74 -3.12 9.31 6.65
C LEU A 74 -4.41 9.52 5.85
N LEU A 75 -5.39 8.65 6.08
CA LEU A 75 -6.66 8.64 5.35
C LEU A 75 -7.62 9.75 5.81
N HIS A 76 -7.83 9.87 7.12
CA HIS A 76 -8.83 10.77 7.68
C HIS A 76 -8.19 11.88 8.54
N ALA A 77 -8.74 13.09 8.44
CA ALA A 77 -8.43 14.23 9.28
C ALA A 77 -9.12 14.10 10.65
N GLY A 78 -8.59 14.82 11.64
CA GLY A 78 -9.11 14.80 13.01
C GLY A 78 -8.78 13.51 13.78
N HIS A 79 -9.10 13.51 15.07
CA HIS A 79 -8.90 12.35 15.96
C HIS A 79 -10.06 11.36 15.91
N ASP A 80 -11.28 11.88 15.71
CA ASP A 80 -12.54 11.15 15.75
C ASP A 80 -13.48 11.64 14.65
N HIS A 81 -14.57 10.90 14.43
CA HIS A 81 -15.59 11.26 13.44
C HIS A 81 -16.55 12.29 14.05
N GLY A 82 -16.42 13.55 13.65
CA GLY A 82 -17.16 14.66 14.28
C GLY A 82 -18.61 14.84 13.81
N GLN A 83 -18.94 14.32 12.63
CA GLN A 83 -20.26 14.44 12.00
C GLN A 83 -20.44 13.32 10.98
N ASP A 84 -21.68 13.01 10.63
CA ASP A 84 -21.97 12.04 9.58
C ASP A 84 -21.56 12.61 8.21
N GLY A 85 -20.44 12.13 7.67
CA GLY A 85 -19.87 12.63 6.42
C GLY A 85 -18.40 12.24 6.23
N GLU A 86 -17.86 12.45 5.04
CA GLU A 86 -16.44 12.14 4.76
C GLU A 86 -15.51 13.10 5.49
N ASP A 87 -14.54 12.56 6.21
CA ASP A 87 -13.46 13.28 6.88
C ASP A 87 -12.10 12.91 6.29
N TYR A 88 -12.03 12.62 4.99
CA TYR A 88 -10.77 12.35 4.31
C TYR A 88 -9.82 13.54 4.39
N THR A 89 -8.52 13.26 4.51
CA THR A 89 -7.49 14.28 4.28
C THR A 89 -7.58 14.76 2.82
N ALA A 90 -7.19 16.02 2.56
CA ALA A 90 -7.21 16.56 1.19
C ALA A 90 -6.49 15.66 0.17
N PRO A 91 -5.27 15.12 0.45
CA PRO A 91 -4.62 14.18 -0.46
C PRO A 91 -5.42 12.89 -0.71
N THR A 92 -6.13 12.38 0.31
CA THR A 92 -6.96 11.17 0.15
C THR A 92 -8.19 11.46 -0.69
N SER A 93 -8.84 12.60 -0.47
CA SER A 93 -9.95 13.05 -1.32
C SER A 93 -9.51 13.22 -2.76
N ASP A 94 -8.33 13.78 -3.00
CA ASP A 94 -7.81 13.94 -4.36
C ASP A 94 -7.64 12.61 -5.09
N VAL A 95 -7.12 11.59 -4.40
CA VAL A 95 -6.99 10.24 -4.98
C VAL A 95 -8.36 9.59 -5.23
N LEU A 96 -9.27 9.63 -4.25
CA LEU A 96 -10.53 8.88 -4.30
C LEU A 96 -11.64 9.57 -5.11
N ARG A 97 -11.61 10.91 -5.20
CA ARG A 97 -12.67 11.74 -5.79
C ARG A 97 -12.21 12.50 -7.03
N ASN A 98 -10.94 12.93 -7.06
CA ASN A 98 -10.40 13.77 -8.13
C ASN A 98 -9.44 13.03 -9.07
N ALA A 99 -9.37 11.70 -8.96
CA ALA A 99 -8.52 10.82 -9.78
C ALA A 99 -7.02 11.19 -9.76
N ALA A 100 -6.54 11.81 -8.68
CA ALA A 100 -5.13 12.05 -8.50
C ALA A 100 -4.38 10.72 -8.29
N ALA A 101 -3.12 10.68 -8.70
CA ALA A 101 -2.27 9.54 -8.43
C ALA A 101 -1.98 9.43 -6.92
N LEU A 102 -1.97 8.21 -6.38
CA LEU A 102 -1.38 7.93 -5.08
C LEU A 102 0.15 7.79 -5.26
N PRO A 103 0.97 8.73 -4.74
CA PRO A 103 2.41 8.63 -4.87
C PRO A 103 2.93 7.51 -3.97
N PHE A 104 3.80 6.67 -4.53
CA PHE A 104 4.67 5.84 -3.72
C PHE A 104 5.98 6.61 -3.51
N PRO A 105 6.37 6.91 -2.25
CA PRO A 105 7.61 7.63 -1.97
C PRO A 105 8.83 6.95 -2.60
N ALA A 106 9.82 7.77 -3.00
CA ALA A 106 11.05 7.31 -3.65
C ALA A 106 12.03 6.64 -2.66
#